data_AF-A0A969DH82-F1
#
_entry.id   AF-A0A969DH82-F1
#
_cell.length_a   1.000
_cell.length_b   1.000
_cell.length_c   1.000
_cell.angle_alpha   90.00
_cell.angle_beta   90.00
_cell.angle_gamma   90.00
#
_symmetry.space_group_name_H-M   'P 1'
#
loop_
_entity.id
_entity.type
_entity.pdbx_description
1 polymer ?
#
loop_
_entity_poly.entity_id
_entity_poly.type
_entity_poly.pdbx_seq_one_letter_code
_entity_poly.pdbx_strand_id
1 'polypeptide(L)'
;MTHNTTKIQGKFYPLQHEEWLRDCRELTSAELQVLYYIRTLDPVNNGIEINAAEIARQLSSPQRQVRRQTVSRALKELVAKKYLPQKYSFISASADETFEEVES
;
A
#
# COMPACT_ATOMS: atom_id res chain seq x y z
N MET A 1 14.51 -2.78 -39.27
CA MET A 1 15.32 -2.77 -38.03
C MET A 1 14.75 -3.86 -37.13
N THR A 2 15.47 -4.98 -36.97
CA THR A 2 15.02 -6.14 -36.19
C THR A 2 15.29 -5.88 -34.71
N HIS A 3 14.25 -5.58 -33.94
CA HIS A 3 14.36 -5.50 -32.48
C HIS A 3 14.58 -6.91 -31.94
N ASN A 4 15.78 -7.15 -31.43
CA ASN A 4 16.16 -8.38 -30.76
C ASN A 4 15.31 -8.52 -29.48
N THR A 5 14.22 -9.29 -29.56
CA THR A 5 13.32 -9.54 -28.42
C THR A 5 13.93 -10.60 -27.52
N THR A 6 14.96 -10.24 -26.76
CA THR A 6 15.41 -11.06 -25.64
C THR A 6 14.33 -10.98 -24.56
N LYS A 7 13.31 -11.86 -24.67
CA LYS A 7 12.22 -11.96 -23.69
C LYS A 7 12.83 -12.32 -22.35
N ILE A 8 12.81 -11.38 -21.42
CA ILE A 8 13.15 -11.59 -20.02
C ILE A 8 12.26 -12.73 -19.52
N GLN A 9 12.88 -13.86 -19.16
CA GLN A 9 12.21 -15.08 -18.70
C GLN A 9 11.87 -14.96 -17.21
N GLY A 10 11.13 -13.91 -16.85
CA GLY A 10 10.44 -13.81 -15.57
C GLY A 10 8.96 -14.08 -15.81
N LYS A 11 8.29 -14.80 -14.90
CA LYS A 11 6.82 -14.90 -14.90
C LYS A 11 6.25 -13.51 -14.58
N PHE A 12 6.26 -12.62 -15.56
CA PHE A 12 5.56 -11.36 -15.50
C PHE A 12 4.07 -11.73 -15.54
N TYR A 13 3.35 -11.48 -14.45
CA TYR A 13 1.90 -11.49 -14.46
C TYR A 13 1.48 -10.08 -14.91
N PRO A 14 1.26 -9.82 -16.21
CA PRO A 14 0.58 -8.60 -16.58
C PRO A 14 -0.81 -8.70 -15.97
N LEU A 15 -1.03 -7.99 -14.85
CA LEU A 15 -2.37 -7.73 -14.36
C LEU A 15 -3.18 -7.25 -15.56
N GLN A 16 -4.23 -8.00 -15.89
CA GLN A 16 -5.02 -7.68 -17.06
C GLN A 16 -5.65 -6.31 -16.82
N HIS A 17 -5.68 -5.45 -17.85
CA HIS A 17 -6.18 -4.08 -17.74
C HIS A 17 -7.56 -4.01 -17.04
N GLU A 18 -8.39 -5.03 -17.23
CA GLU A 18 -9.70 -5.20 -16.61
C GLU A 18 -9.64 -5.38 -15.08
N GLU A 19 -8.63 -6.08 -14.56
CA GLU A 19 -8.41 -6.25 -13.11
C GLU A 19 -8.08 -4.90 -12.48
N TRP A 20 -7.15 -4.14 -13.06
CA TRP A 20 -6.86 -2.77 -12.60
C TRP A 20 -8.06 -1.83 -12.70
N LEU A 21 -8.89 -1.97 -13.74
CA LEU A 21 -10.09 -1.17 -13.90
C LEU A 21 -11.13 -1.46 -12.81
N ARG A 22 -11.26 -2.72 -12.39
CA ARG A 22 -12.11 -3.11 -11.27
C ARG A 22 -11.55 -2.55 -9.96
N ASP A 23 -10.26 -2.73 -9.72
CA ASP A 23 -9.57 -2.21 -8.54
C ASP A 23 -9.75 -0.68 -8.43
N CYS A 24 -9.63 0.04 -9.56
CA CYS A 24 -9.85 1.48 -9.63
C CYS A 24 -11.28 1.93 -9.32
N ARG A 25 -12.28 1.05 -9.47
CA ARG A 25 -13.69 1.34 -9.14
C ARG A 25 -14.01 1.00 -7.68
N GLU A 26 -13.35 0.00 -7.12
CA GLU A 26 -13.62 -0.52 -5.77
C GLU A 26 -12.76 0.10 -4.67
N LEU A 27 -11.59 0.66 -5.04
CA LEU A 27 -10.63 1.24 -4.11
C LEU A 27 -10.65 2.76 -4.14
N THR A 28 -10.41 3.37 -2.98
CA THR A 28 -10.18 4.82 -2.91
C THR A 28 -8.83 5.19 -3.52
N SER A 29 -8.65 6.45 -3.91
CA SER A 29 -7.35 6.93 -4.43
C SER A 29 -6.20 6.69 -3.45
N ALA A 30 -6.46 6.75 -2.13
CA ALA A 30 -5.46 6.43 -1.12
C ALA A 30 -5.12 4.94 -1.07
N GLU A 31 -6.12 4.06 -1.12
CA GLU A 31 -5.94 2.61 -1.19
C GLU A 31 -5.13 2.19 -2.41
N LEU A 32 -5.44 2.74 -3.60
CA LEU A 32 -4.70 2.44 -4.82
C LEU A 32 -3.24 2.85 -4.74
N GLN A 33 -2.95 4.03 -4.19
CA GLN A 33 -1.57 4.52 -4.04
C GLN A 33 -0.76 3.63 -3.11
N VAL A 34 -1.36 3.24 -1.97
CA VAL A 34 -0.72 2.35 -1.01
C VAL A 34 -0.50 0.96 -1.62
N LEU A 35 -1.51 0.41 -2.31
CA LEU A 35 -1.40 -0.89 -3.00
C LEU A 35 -0.29 -0.86 -4.07
N TYR A 36 -0.24 0.19 -4.86
CA TYR A 36 0.79 0.35 -5.90
C TYR A 36 2.18 0.45 -5.27
N TYR A 37 2.35 1.28 -4.24
CA TYR A 37 3.61 1.40 -3.50
C TYR A 37 4.09 0.04 -3.00
N ILE A 38 3.21 -0.75 -2.37
CA ILE A 38 3.57 -2.08 -1.86
C ILE A 38 3.96 -3.02 -2.99
N ARG A 39 3.21 -3.05 -4.10
CA ARG A 39 3.54 -3.89 -5.26
C ARG A 39 4.90 -3.56 -5.88
N THR A 40 5.38 -2.33 -5.77
CA THR A 40 6.74 -1.98 -6.23
C THR A 40 7.84 -2.54 -5.33
N LEU A 41 7.56 -2.74 -4.04
CA LEU A 41 8.53 -3.29 -3.07
C LEU A 41 8.43 -4.81 -2.96
N ASP A 42 7.23 -5.36 -3.06
CA ASP A 42 6.94 -6.77 -2.89
C ASP A 42 5.96 -7.26 -3.97
N PRO A 43 6.44 -7.47 -5.21
CA PRO A 43 5.59 -7.94 -6.31
C PRO A 43 5.06 -9.36 -6.10
N VAL A 44 5.68 -10.14 -5.20
CA VAL A 44 5.34 -11.56 -4.94
C VAL A 44 4.54 -11.74 -3.65
N ASN A 45 4.31 -10.66 -2.87
CA ASN A 45 3.70 -10.71 -1.54
C ASN A 45 4.41 -11.65 -0.57
N ASN A 46 5.75 -11.59 -0.53
CA ASN A 46 6.58 -12.29 0.44
C ASN A 46 6.37 -11.84 1.89
N GLY A 47 5.63 -10.76 2.13
CA GLY A 47 5.26 -10.33 3.48
C GLY A 47 6.34 -9.45 4.11
N ILE A 48 6.74 -8.40 3.39
CA ILE A 48 7.66 -7.37 3.90
C ILE A 48 7.09 -6.68 5.14
N GLU A 49 7.97 -6.19 6.02
CA GLU A 49 7.55 -5.31 7.12
C GLU A 49 7.21 -3.94 6.57
N ILE A 50 6.01 -3.45 6.91
CA ILE A 50 5.51 -2.18 6.39
C ILE A 50 5.27 -1.21 7.53
N ASN A 51 5.90 -0.05 7.45
CA ASN A 51 5.67 1.07 8.36
C ASN A 51 4.76 2.11 7.69
N ALA A 52 3.55 2.27 8.24
CA ALA A 52 2.56 3.22 7.72
C ALA A 52 3.02 4.69 7.79
N ALA A 53 3.85 5.06 8.77
CA ALA A 53 4.40 6.40 8.87
C ALA A 53 5.41 6.68 7.74
N GLU A 54 6.23 5.68 7.42
CA GLU A 54 7.21 5.80 6.34
C GLU A 54 6.53 5.85 4.97
N ILE A 55 5.52 5.02 4.73
CA ILE A 55 4.71 5.11 3.50
C ILE A 55 4.07 6.50 3.39
N ALA A 56 3.48 7.01 4.47
CA ALA A 56 2.87 8.32 4.46
C ALA A 56 3.88 9.43 4.13
N ARG A 57 5.09 9.34 4.67
CA ARG A 57 6.20 10.25 4.38
C ARG A 57 6.62 10.19 2.91
N GLN A 58 6.79 9.00 2.35
CA GLN A 58 7.24 8.82 0.96
C GLN A 58 6.16 9.15 -0.07
N LEU A 59 4.88 8.93 0.24
CA LEU A 59 3.76 9.32 -0.62
C LEU A 59 3.42 10.81 -0.51
N SER A 60 3.96 11.52 0.48
CA SER A 60 3.76 12.95 0.63
C SER A 60 4.65 13.74 -0.34
N SER A 61 4.07 14.75 -0.96
CA SER A 61 4.76 15.72 -1.81
C SER A 61 4.58 17.14 -1.24
N PRO A 62 5.34 18.14 -1.72
CA PRO A 62 5.16 19.53 -1.30
C PRO A 62 3.74 20.07 -1.51
N GLN A 63 3.00 19.54 -2.48
CA GLN A 63 1.62 19.94 -2.78
C GLN A 63 0.56 19.05 -2.10
N ARG A 64 0.94 17.89 -1.58
CA ARG A 64 0.02 16.90 -1.03
C ARG A 64 0.64 16.16 0.14
N GLN A 65 0.11 16.38 1.35
CA GLN A 65 0.51 15.64 2.54
C GLN A 65 -0.41 14.42 2.74
N VAL A 66 0.19 13.24 2.89
CA VAL A 66 -0.50 11.99 3.24
C VAL A 66 -0.29 11.72 4.72
N ARG A 67 -1.38 11.53 5.46
CA ARG A 67 -1.31 11.25 6.91
C ARG A 67 -1.11 9.76 7.17
N ARG A 68 -0.34 9.42 8.22
CA ARG A 68 -0.18 8.03 8.70
C ARG A 68 -1.52 7.33 8.87
N GLN A 69 -2.50 7.99 9.49
CA GLN A 69 -3.83 7.44 9.74
C GLN A 69 -4.54 7.01 8.45
N THR A 70 -4.40 7.80 7.37
CA THR A 70 -4.96 7.47 6.05
C THR A 70 -4.33 6.20 5.49
N VAL A 71 -3.01 6.07 5.60
CA VAL A 71 -2.29 4.87 5.16
C VAL A 71 -2.68 3.66 6.02
N SER A 72 -2.75 3.81 7.34
CA SER A 72 -3.17 2.71 8.24
C SER A 72 -4.59 2.23 7.95
N ARG A 73 -5.53 3.14 7.64
CA ARG A 73 -6.89 2.78 7.21
C ARG A 73 -6.87 2.06 5.86
N ALA A 74 -6.15 2.62 4.88
CA ALA A 74 -6.01 2.00 3.56
C ALA A 74 -5.44 0.58 3.63
N LEU A 75 -4.40 0.36 4.45
CA LEU A 75 -3.82 -0.97 4.66
C LEU A 75 -4.85 -1.97 5.23
N LYS A 76 -5.63 -1.56 6.23
CA LYS A 76 -6.70 -2.40 6.80
C LYS A 76 -7.76 -2.75 5.76
N GLU A 77 -8.21 -1.78 4.97
CA GLU A 77 -9.17 -1.98 3.89
C GLU A 77 -8.62 -2.92 2.81
N LEU A 78 -7.35 -2.76 2.42
CA LEU A 78 -6.71 -3.62 1.41
C LEU A 78 -6.61 -5.08 1.89
N VAL A 79 -6.34 -5.32 3.17
CA VAL A 79 -6.38 -6.68 3.75
C VAL A 79 -7.81 -7.21 3.80
N ALA A 80 -8.78 -6.40 4.24
CA ALA A 80 -10.19 -6.80 4.32
C ALA A 80 -10.77 -7.17 2.94
N LYS A 81 -10.41 -6.39 1.91
CA LYS A 81 -10.77 -6.61 0.51
C LYS A 81 -9.91 -7.69 -0.18
N LYS A 82 -8.98 -8.34 0.53
CA LYS A 82 -8.11 -9.42 0.05
C LYS A 82 -7.11 -9.02 -1.05
N TYR A 83 -6.80 -7.74 -1.18
CA TYR A 83 -5.73 -7.24 -2.07
C TYR A 83 -4.33 -7.51 -1.50
N LEU A 84 -4.23 -7.59 -0.17
CA LEU A 84 -2.99 -7.88 0.55
C LEU A 84 -3.19 -9.11 1.45
N PRO A 85 -2.27 -10.08 1.50
CA PRO A 85 -2.34 -11.16 2.48
C PRO A 85 -2.32 -10.66 3.92
N GLN A 86 -2.97 -11.39 4.82
CA GLN A 86 -3.03 -11.04 6.23
C GLN A 86 -1.66 -11.13 6.97
N LYS A 87 -0.62 -11.63 6.29
CA LYS A 87 0.74 -11.82 6.83
C LYS A 87 1.58 -10.54 6.93
N TYR A 88 1.09 -9.38 6.53
CA TYR A 88 1.85 -8.15 6.71
C TYR A 88 2.00 -7.80 8.19
N SER A 89 3.25 -7.72 8.65
CA SER A 89 3.56 -7.21 9.98
C SER A 89 3.48 -5.69 9.93
N PHE A 90 2.41 -5.13 10.48
CA PHE A 90 2.25 -3.68 10.61
C PHE A 90 3.07 -3.21 11.81
N ILE A 91 4.13 -2.45 11.57
CA ILE A 91 4.86 -1.80 12.65
C ILE A 91 3.97 -0.66 13.17
N SER A 92 3.17 -0.95 14.20
CA SER A 92 2.51 0.09 14.97
C SER A 92 3.57 0.79 15.80
N ALA A 93 3.93 2.01 15.40
CA ALA A 93 4.51 2.95 16.36
C ALA A 93 3.43 3.19 17.43
N SER A 94 3.58 2.47 18.55
CA SER A 94 2.90 2.72 19.81
C SER A 94 3.80 3.63 20.64
N ALA A 95 3.37 4.88 20.83
CA ALA A 95 3.65 5.68 22.00
C ALA A 95 2.65 6.85 22.06
N ASP A 96 1.94 6.91 23.19
CA ASP A 96 1.22 8.04 23.80
C ASP A 96 0.03 8.72 23.11
N GLU A 97 -1.16 8.37 23.58
CA GLU A 97 -2.11 9.36 24.12
C GLU A 97 -2.79 8.70 25.33
N THR A 98 -2.16 8.90 26.49
CA THR A 98 -2.80 8.75 27.79
C THR A 98 -3.91 9.79 27.86
N PHE A 99 -5.18 9.35 27.83
CA PHE A 99 -6.29 10.21 28.24
C PHE A 99 -6.17 10.40 29.76
N GLU A 100 -5.50 11.49 30.15
CA GLU A 100 -5.54 11.97 31.52
C GLU A 100 -6.95 12.53 31.78
N GLU A 101 -7.60 12.00 32.82
CA GLU A 101 -8.79 12.57 33.42
C GLU A 101 -8.59 14.07 33.65
N VAL A 102 -9.49 14.89 33.11
CA VAL A 102 -9.72 16.23 33.63
C VAL A 102 -11.10 16.25 34.26
N GLU A 103 -11.09 15.95 35.55
CA GLU A 103 -12.11 16.32 36.52
C GLU A 103 -12.28 17.84 36.53
N SER A 104 -13.51 18.32 36.35
CA SER A 104 -14.02 19.59 36.88
C SER A 104 -15.55 19.59 36.84
#